data_AF-A0A956N550-F1
#
_entry.id   AF-A0A956N550-F1
#
_cell.length_a   1.000
_cell.length_b   1.000
_cell.length_c   1.000
_cell.angle_alpha   90.00
_cell.angle_beta   90.00
_cell.angle_gamma   90.00
#
_symmetry.space_group_name_H-M   'P 1'
#
loop_
_entity.id
_entity.type
_entity.pdbx_description
1 polymer ?
#
loop_
_entity_poly.entity_id
_entity_poly.type
_entity_poly.pdbx_seq_one_letter_code
_entity_poly.pdbx_strand_id
1 'polypeptide(L)'
;MSTTRPLAAIGLGLALAVCPLAPPLAVAGEPASAVETPSPSDLVGTWRVDLRPTPDADEYWQEFVVRSVDGHTFEGTFYGTELRDGRLNTDWGAVYFAFVTEDGSGEYHTSGVLKDGRILGTTHSIGREFLAVWKATPAASE
;
A
#
# COMPACT_ATOMS: atom_id res chain seq x y z
N MET A 1 52.23 25.18 68.04
CA MET A 1 52.94 26.31 67.38
C MET A 1 52.13 26.72 66.16
N SER A 2 51.82 28.02 66.07
CA SER A 2 51.52 28.79 64.84
C SER A 2 50.36 28.37 63.93
N THR A 3 49.47 29.22 63.38
CA THR A 3 49.14 30.65 63.53
C THR A 3 47.88 30.91 62.64
N THR A 4 46.93 31.72 63.11
CA THR A 4 46.32 32.87 62.39
C THR A 4 45.29 32.70 61.22
N ARG A 5 43.99 32.97 61.58
CA ARG A 5 42.95 33.87 60.97
C ARG A 5 42.32 33.56 59.56
N PRO A 6 41.26 34.27 59.10
CA PRO A 6 39.85 34.24 59.55
C PRO A 6 38.83 34.13 58.37
N LEU A 7 37.53 34.17 58.71
CA LEU A 7 36.33 34.13 57.84
C LEU A 7 36.35 35.02 56.59
N ALA A 8 35.74 34.52 55.51
CA ALA A 8 35.04 35.32 54.51
C ALA A 8 33.65 34.70 54.24
N ALA A 9 32.60 35.45 54.57
CA ALA A 9 31.22 35.14 54.24
C ALA A 9 30.96 35.43 52.76
N ILE A 10 30.37 34.48 52.04
CA ILE A 10 29.81 34.72 50.70
C ILE A 10 28.36 34.25 50.75
N GLY A 11 27.45 35.22 50.85
CA GLY A 11 26.04 35.00 50.62
C GLY A 11 25.83 34.78 49.12
N LEU A 12 25.32 33.61 48.75
CA LEU A 12 24.85 33.32 47.40
C LEU A 12 23.33 33.30 47.43
N GLY A 13 22.74 34.41 47.00
CA GLY A 13 21.30 34.51 46.77
C GLY A 13 20.89 33.56 45.65
N LEU A 14 20.08 32.57 46.00
CA LEU A 14 19.45 31.66 45.04
C LEU A 14 18.30 32.43 44.37
N ALA A 15 18.57 33.02 43.20
CA ALA A 15 17.54 33.61 42.35
C ALA A 15 16.69 32.47 41.76
N LEU A 16 15.43 32.37 42.20
CA LEU A 16 14.41 31.52 41.59
C LEU A 16 14.12 32.05 40.18
N ALA A 17 14.71 31.41 39.17
CA ALA A 17 14.35 31.64 37.78
C ALA A 17 12.98 30.99 37.51
N VAL A 18 11.93 31.81 37.49
CA VAL A 18 10.60 31.40 37.04
C VAL A 18 10.65 31.30 35.51
N CYS A 19 10.63 30.08 35.00
CA CYS A 19 10.57 29.79 33.57
C CYS A 19 9.12 30.07 33.08
N PRO A 20 8.88 30.98 32.12
CA PRO A 20 7.53 31.23 31.62
C PRO A 20 7.06 30.04 30.78
N LEU A 21 5.97 29.41 31.23
CA LEU A 21 5.26 28.34 30.53
C LEU A 21 4.64 28.92 29.25
N ALA A 22 5.22 28.63 28.08
CA ALA A 22 4.65 28.99 26.79
C ALA A 22 3.38 28.16 26.50
N PRO A 23 2.29 28.76 26.00
CA PRO A 23 1.10 28.02 25.61
C PRO A 23 1.38 27.13 24.39
N PRO A 24 0.78 25.93 24.30
CA PRO A 24 0.95 25.06 23.14
C PRO A 24 0.36 25.74 21.90
N LEU A 25 1.20 25.91 20.87
CA LEU A 25 0.77 26.27 19.52
C LEU A 25 -0.21 25.20 19.03
N ALA A 26 -1.46 25.61 18.82
CA ALA A 26 -2.46 24.78 18.15
C ALA A 26 -2.00 24.56 16.70
N VAL A 27 -1.46 23.36 16.42
CA VAL A 27 -1.36 22.85 15.06
C VAL A 27 -2.78 22.69 14.54
N ALA A 28 -3.19 23.56 13.61
CA ALA A 28 -4.38 23.34 12.82
C ALA A 28 -4.14 22.05 12.01
N GLY A 29 -4.86 20.98 12.36
CA GLY A 29 -4.84 19.74 11.59
C GLY A 29 -5.39 20.03 10.19
N GLU A 30 -4.53 19.88 9.19
CA GLU A 30 -4.93 19.92 7.79
C GLU A 30 -6.00 18.83 7.56
N PRO A 31 -7.13 19.14 6.90
CA PRO A 31 -8.19 18.16 6.73
C PRO A 31 -7.63 16.98 5.94
N ALA A 32 -7.63 15.80 6.55
CA ALA A 32 -7.27 14.57 5.86
C ALA A 32 -8.19 14.41 4.64
N SER A 33 -7.61 14.45 3.45
CA SER A 33 -8.33 14.16 2.20
C SER A 33 -9.06 12.84 2.37
N ALA A 34 -10.39 12.86 2.21
CA ALA A 34 -11.19 11.63 2.24
C ALA A 34 -10.71 10.72 1.11
N VAL A 35 -10.13 9.57 1.46
CA VAL A 35 -9.77 8.54 0.48
C VAL A 35 -11.08 7.96 -0.02
N GLU A 36 -11.43 8.26 -1.28
CA GLU A 36 -12.61 7.70 -1.91
C GLU A 36 -12.47 6.17 -2.01
N THR A 37 -13.51 5.46 -1.60
CA THR A 37 -13.53 4.00 -1.70
C THR A 37 -13.70 3.63 -3.18
N PRO A 38 -12.82 2.79 -3.75
CA PRO A 38 -12.94 2.42 -5.15
C PRO A 38 -14.24 1.65 -5.39
N SER A 39 -14.86 1.96 -6.53
CA SER A 39 -16.00 1.26 -7.09
C SER A 39 -15.55 0.08 -7.96
N PRO A 40 -16.39 -0.96 -8.16
CA PRO A 40 -16.06 -2.06 -9.07
C PRO A 40 -15.66 -1.60 -10.48
N SER A 41 -16.33 -0.55 -10.99
CA SER A 41 -16.05 0.02 -12.32
C SER A 41 -14.64 0.59 -12.44
N ASP A 42 -14.01 0.99 -11.34
CA ASP A 42 -12.64 1.51 -11.35
C ASP A 42 -11.61 0.43 -11.69
N LEU A 43 -12.00 -0.86 -11.65
CA LEU A 43 -11.16 -1.97 -12.08
C LEU A 43 -11.09 -2.09 -13.62
N VAL A 44 -12.07 -1.55 -14.36
CA VAL A 44 -12.15 -1.66 -15.82
C VAL A 44 -11.02 -0.87 -16.49
N GLY A 45 -10.32 -1.51 -17.43
CA GLY A 45 -9.21 -0.93 -18.17
C GLY A 45 -8.00 -1.85 -18.25
N THR A 46 -6.89 -1.31 -18.74
CA THR A 46 -5.60 -2.00 -18.84
C THR A 46 -4.71 -1.62 -17.67
N TRP A 47 -4.14 -2.63 -17.03
CA TRP A 47 -3.21 -2.49 -15.91
C TRP A 47 -1.84 -3.04 -16.30
N ARG A 48 -0.79 -2.28 -15.98
CA ARG A 48 0.59 -2.70 -16.15
C ARG A 48 1.06 -3.41 -14.88
N VAL A 49 1.27 -4.71 -14.97
CA VAL A 49 1.60 -5.63 -13.86
C VAL A 49 3.10 -5.90 -13.82
N ASP A 50 3.73 -5.71 -12.67
CA ASP A 50 5.12 -6.10 -12.43
C ASP A 50 5.19 -7.52 -11.87
N LEU A 51 5.66 -8.46 -12.68
CA LEU A 51 5.79 -9.87 -12.34
C LEU A 51 7.23 -10.29 -12.01
N ARG A 52 8.10 -9.35 -11.64
CA ARG A 52 9.48 -9.69 -11.25
C ARG A 52 9.48 -10.73 -10.11
N PRO A 53 10.36 -11.74 -10.14
CA PRO A 53 10.36 -12.82 -9.15
C PRO A 53 10.89 -12.38 -7.78
N THR A 54 11.68 -11.30 -7.74
CA THR A 54 12.23 -10.72 -6.51
C THR A 54 12.31 -9.19 -6.63
N PRO A 55 12.36 -8.43 -5.53
CA PRO A 55 12.42 -6.97 -5.58
C PRO A 55 13.61 -6.40 -6.37
N ASP A 56 14.76 -7.09 -6.35
CA ASP A 56 16.00 -6.65 -7.00
C ASP A 56 16.16 -7.16 -8.44
N ALA A 57 15.24 -8.00 -8.91
CA ALA A 57 15.24 -8.47 -10.29
C ALA A 57 14.83 -7.36 -11.26
N ASP A 58 15.24 -7.51 -12.51
CA ASP A 58 14.79 -6.66 -13.60
C ASP A 58 13.27 -6.66 -13.70
N GLU A 59 12.72 -5.53 -14.15
CA GLU A 59 11.28 -5.37 -14.27
C GLU A 59 10.71 -6.34 -15.30
N TYR A 60 9.59 -6.96 -14.98
CA TYR A 60 8.90 -7.88 -15.89
C TYR A 60 7.45 -7.46 -16.04
N TRP A 61 7.21 -6.59 -17.01
CA TRP A 61 5.91 -5.98 -17.23
C TRP A 61 5.02 -6.88 -18.08
N GLN A 62 3.78 -7.09 -17.62
CA GLN A 62 2.70 -7.71 -18.37
C GLN A 62 1.39 -6.94 -18.22
N GLU A 63 0.39 -7.32 -19.01
CA GLU A 63 -0.92 -6.68 -18.98
C GLU A 63 -1.95 -7.51 -18.20
N PHE A 64 -2.74 -6.81 -17.42
CA PHE A 64 -4.02 -7.29 -16.91
C PHE A 64 -5.12 -6.39 -17.46
N VAL A 65 -5.94 -6.94 -18.34
CA VAL A 65 -7.02 -6.21 -19.00
C VAL A 65 -8.34 -6.64 -18.39
N VAL A 66 -9.08 -5.69 -17.84
CA VAL A 66 -10.45 -5.90 -17.35
C VAL A 66 -11.39 -5.23 -18.31
N ARG A 67 -12.16 -6.04 -19.06
CA ARG A 67 -13.01 -5.58 -20.15
C ARG A 67 -14.38 -5.11 -19.66
N SER A 68 -14.94 -5.82 -18.70
CA SER A 68 -16.29 -5.57 -18.18
C SER A 68 -16.40 -6.03 -16.73
N VAL A 69 -17.29 -5.38 -16.01
CA VAL A 69 -17.71 -5.76 -14.66
C VAL A 69 -19.24 -5.86 -14.68
N ASP A 70 -19.77 -6.97 -14.18
CA ASP A 70 -21.21 -7.20 -14.03
C ASP A 70 -21.49 -7.77 -12.63
N GLY A 71 -22.09 -6.94 -11.77
CA GLY A 71 -22.33 -7.25 -10.36
C GLY A 71 -21.06 -7.67 -9.63
N HIS A 72 -21.00 -8.93 -9.22
CA HIS A 72 -19.86 -9.53 -8.49
C HIS A 72 -18.93 -10.37 -9.38
N THR A 73 -18.97 -10.15 -10.69
CA THR A 73 -18.17 -10.85 -11.68
C THR A 73 -17.52 -9.88 -12.67
N PHE A 74 -16.48 -10.33 -13.36
CA PHE A 74 -15.78 -9.54 -14.36
C PHE A 74 -15.10 -10.43 -15.40
N GLU A 75 -14.83 -9.86 -16.57
CA GLU A 75 -14.19 -10.55 -17.70
C GLU A 75 -12.96 -9.77 -18.17
N GLY A 76 -12.04 -10.46 -18.84
CA GLY A 76 -10.76 -9.86 -19.17
C GLY A 76 -9.69 -10.86 -19.59
N THR A 77 -8.44 -10.40 -19.58
CA THR A 77 -7.27 -11.25 -19.78
C THR A 77 -6.19 -10.92 -18.77
N PHE A 78 -5.40 -11.92 -18.38
CA PHE A 78 -4.19 -11.72 -17.58
C PHE A 78 -3.02 -12.35 -18.31
N TYR A 79 -2.02 -11.52 -18.63
CA TYR A 79 -0.89 -11.90 -19.46
C TYR A 79 -1.35 -12.58 -20.77
N GLY A 80 -2.31 -11.96 -21.45
CA GLY A 80 -2.89 -12.44 -22.72
C GLY A 80 -3.78 -13.69 -22.61
N THR A 81 -3.93 -14.28 -21.43
CA THR A 81 -4.76 -15.46 -21.20
C THR A 81 -6.14 -15.05 -20.70
N GLU A 82 -7.19 -15.62 -21.28
CA GLU A 82 -8.58 -15.37 -20.89
C GLU A 82 -8.85 -15.73 -19.43
N LEU A 83 -9.56 -14.86 -18.72
CA LEU A 83 -9.93 -15.10 -17.33
C LEU A 83 -11.06 -16.13 -17.24
N ARG A 84 -10.99 -17.01 -16.25
CA ARG A 84 -12.09 -17.87 -15.81
C ARG A 84 -12.47 -17.51 -14.38
N ASP A 85 -13.73 -17.75 -14.02
CA ASP A 85 -14.26 -17.61 -12.65
C ASP A 85 -13.92 -16.26 -11.98
N GLY A 86 -14.00 -15.16 -12.74
CA GLY A 86 -13.81 -13.81 -12.21
C GLY A 86 -14.83 -13.45 -11.14
N ARG A 87 -14.36 -13.12 -9.94
CA ARG A 87 -15.19 -12.74 -8.77
C ARG A 87 -14.73 -11.43 -8.15
N LEU A 88 -15.69 -10.66 -7.64
CA LEU A 88 -15.47 -9.41 -6.93
C LEU A 88 -16.12 -9.43 -5.54
N ASN A 89 -15.50 -8.74 -4.59
CA ASN A 89 -16.06 -8.42 -3.28
C ASN A 89 -15.74 -6.96 -2.93
N THR A 90 -16.78 -6.17 -2.62
CA THR A 90 -16.68 -4.74 -2.32
C THR A 90 -17.08 -4.38 -0.89
N ASP A 91 -17.42 -5.35 -0.06
CA ASP A 91 -18.01 -5.10 1.27
C ASP A 91 -16.97 -4.62 2.30
N TRP A 92 -15.69 -4.62 1.93
CA TRP A 92 -14.55 -4.39 2.82
C TRP A 92 -13.83 -3.05 2.56
N GLY A 93 -14.53 -2.06 1.99
CA GLY A 93 -13.97 -0.72 1.75
C GLY A 93 -12.87 -0.67 0.68
N ALA A 94 -12.80 -1.69 -0.16
CA ALA A 94 -11.94 -1.78 -1.33
C ALA A 94 -12.56 -2.78 -2.32
N VAL A 95 -12.03 -2.84 -3.55
CA VAL A 95 -12.45 -3.84 -4.54
C VAL A 95 -11.46 -5.01 -4.49
N TYR A 96 -11.88 -6.10 -3.87
CA TYR A 96 -11.17 -7.37 -3.88
C TYR A 96 -11.63 -8.20 -5.06
N PHE A 97 -10.71 -8.92 -5.69
CA PHE A 97 -11.03 -9.80 -6.81
C PHE A 97 -10.23 -11.09 -6.78
N ALA A 98 -10.76 -12.11 -7.45
CA ALA A 98 -10.06 -13.34 -7.77
C ALA A 98 -10.48 -13.88 -9.13
N PHE A 99 -9.61 -14.64 -9.78
CA PHE A 99 -9.86 -15.31 -11.06
C PHE A 99 -8.90 -16.48 -11.24
N VAL A 100 -9.16 -17.28 -12.27
CA VAL A 100 -8.30 -18.38 -12.71
C VAL A 100 -7.84 -18.13 -14.13
N THR A 101 -6.55 -18.32 -14.39
CA THR A 101 -6.03 -18.56 -15.75
C THR A 101 -5.40 -19.93 -15.80
N GLU A 102 -5.15 -20.45 -17.00
CA GLU A 102 -4.47 -21.72 -17.19
C GLU A 102 -3.54 -21.61 -18.39
N ASP A 103 -2.37 -22.21 -18.27
CA ASP A 103 -1.57 -22.60 -19.43
C ASP A 103 -1.46 -24.13 -19.46
N GLY A 104 -0.83 -24.69 -20.48
CA GLY A 104 -0.64 -26.14 -20.59
C GLY A 104 0.14 -26.81 -19.44
N SER A 105 0.58 -26.05 -18.43
CA SER A 105 1.28 -26.54 -17.24
C SER A 105 0.47 -26.43 -15.94
N GLY A 106 -0.74 -25.87 -15.97
CA GLY A 106 -1.69 -25.91 -14.86
C GLY A 106 -2.46 -24.61 -14.62
N GLU A 107 -3.36 -24.66 -13.65
CA GLU A 107 -4.15 -23.51 -13.22
C GLU A 107 -3.33 -22.53 -12.37
N TYR A 108 -3.63 -21.25 -12.56
CA TYR A 108 -3.10 -20.13 -11.82
C TYR A 108 -4.26 -19.44 -11.12
N HIS A 109 -4.31 -19.56 -9.80
CA HIS A 109 -5.29 -18.85 -8.99
C HIS A 109 -4.71 -17.49 -8.64
N THR A 110 -5.35 -16.44 -9.13
CA THR A 110 -4.90 -15.06 -8.93
C THR A 110 -5.93 -14.30 -8.11
N SER A 111 -5.45 -13.54 -7.14
CA SER A 111 -6.28 -12.65 -6.31
C SER A 111 -5.60 -11.32 -6.15
N GLY A 112 -6.38 -10.26 -5.99
CA GLY A 112 -5.85 -8.93 -5.72
C GLY A 112 -6.85 -7.98 -5.11
N VAL A 113 -6.35 -6.80 -4.77
CA VAL A 113 -7.14 -5.69 -4.23
C VAL A 113 -6.77 -4.42 -4.98
N LEU A 114 -7.77 -3.72 -5.49
CA LEU A 114 -7.65 -2.35 -5.96
C LEU A 114 -7.81 -1.42 -4.76
N LYS A 115 -6.75 -0.67 -4.46
CA LYS A 115 -6.71 0.31 -3.37
C LYS A 115 -5.77 1.45 -3.75
N ASP A 116 -6.17 2.69 -3.46
CA ASP A 116 -5.35 3.89 -3.69
C ASP A 116 -4.87 4.01 -5.16
N GLY A 117 -5.73 3.64 -6.11
CA GLY A 117 -5.44 3.69 -7.55
C GLY A 117 -4.40 2.68 -8.05
N ARG A 118 -4.06 1.67 -7.24
CA ARG A 118 -3.12 0.61 -7.58
C ARG A 118 -3.70 -0.76 -7.22
N ILE A 119 -3.19 -1.79 -7.88
CA ILE A 119 -3.51 -3.17 -7.53
C ILE A 119 -2.32 -3.78 -6.80
N LEU A 120 -2.62 -4.48 -5.71
CA LEU A 120 -1.71 -5.43 -5.07
C LEU A 120 -2.30 -6.82 -5.27
N GLY A 121 -1.50 -7.75 -5.78
CA GLY A 121 -1.99 -9.08 -6.12
C GLY A 121 -1.01 -10.19 -5.85
N THR A 122 -1.55 -11.41 -5.88
CA THR A 122 -0.80 -12.66 -5.74
C THR A 122 -1.31 -13.68 -6.72
N THR A 123 -0.42 -14.51 -7.25
CA THR A 123 -0.75 -15.65 -8.11
C THR A 123 -0.14 -16.90 -7.54
N HIS A 124 -0.95 -17.93 -7.32
CA HIS A 124 -0.51 -19.22 -6.80
C HIS A 124 -0.86 -20.32 -7.80
N SER A 125 0.10 -21.19 -8.09
CA SER A 125 -0.13 -22.40 -8.87
C SER A 125 0.50 -23.60 -8.17
N ILE A 126 -0.33 -24.60 -7.86
CA ILE A 126 0.13 -25.85 -7.26
C ILE A 126 0.93 -26.66 -8.29
N GLY A 127 0.44 -26.77 -9.53
CA GLY A 127 1.08 -27.56 -10.59
C GLY A 127 2.46 -27.02 -10.99
N ARG A 128 2.69 -25.72 -10.77
CA ARG A 128 3.96 -25.04 -11.05
C ARG A 128 4.79 -24.75 -9.80
N GLU A 129 4.33 -25.19 -8.63
CA GLU A 129 5.00 -25.03 -7.33
C GLU A 129 5.48 -23.58 -7.07
N PHE A 130 4.66 -22.58 -7.39
CA PHE A 130 5.07 -21.18 -7.22
C PHE A 130 3.97 -20.29 -6.66
N LEU A 131 4.42 -19.25 -5.96
CA LEU A 131 3.64 -18.12 -5.47
C LEU A 131 4.34 -16.83 -5.92
N ALA A 132 3.64 -16.01 -6.68
CA ALA A 132 4.08 -14.67 -7.04
C ALA A 132 3.33 -13.61 -6.23
N VAL A 133 4.02 -12.52 -5.92
CA VAL A 133 3.44 -11.28 -5.41
C VAL A 133 3.74 -10.19 -6.43
N TRP A 134 2.75 -9.40 -6.78
CA TRP A 134 2.88 -8.40 -7.84
C TRP A 134 2.12 -7.13 -7.52
N LYS A 135 2.48 -6.07 -8.24
CA LYS A 135 1.78 -4.78 -8.19
C LYS A 135 1.38 -4.38 -9.59
N ALA A 136 0.26 -3.68 -9.71
CA ALA A 136 -0.13 -3.08 -10.96
C ALA A 136 -0.51 -1.61 -10.80
N THR A 137 -0.22 -0.83 -11.83
CA THR A 137 -0.68 0.53 -12.00
C THR A 137 -1.51 0.62 -13.28
N PRO A 138 -2.39 1.62 -13.43
CA PRO A 138 -3.04 1.86 -14.71
C PRO A 138 -1.99 1.94 -15.82
N ALA A 139 -2.26 1.31 -16.96
CA ALA A 139 -1.47 1.57 -18.16
C ALA A 139 -1.63 3.05 -18.53
N ALA A 140 -0.58 3.66 -19.08
CA ALA A 140 -0.70 5.03 -19.57
C ALA A 140 -1.74 5.06 -20.69
N SER A 141 -2.61 6.06 -20.67
CA SER A 141 -3.49 6.36 -21.82
C SER A 141 -2.59 6.73 -23.00
N GLU A 142 -2.64 5.95 -24.08
CA GLU A 142 -2.03 6.32 -25.36
C GLU A 142 -2.83 7.43 -26.07
#